data_AF-A0A9D6L937-F1
#
_entry.id   AF-A0A9D6L937-F1
#
_cell.length_a   1.000
_cell.length_b   1.000
_cell.length_c   1.000
_cell.angle_alpha   90.00
_cell.angle_beta   90.00
_cell.angle_gamma   90.00
#
_symmetry.space_group_name_H-M   'P 1'
#
loop_
_entity.id
_entity.type
_entity.pdbx_description
1 polymer ?
#
loop_
_entity_poly.entity_id
_entity_poly.type
_entity_poly.pdbx_seq_one_letter_code
_entity_poly.pdbx_strand_id
1 'polypeptide(L)'
;MPFEVKLPDIGEGVAEGEIVRWLVKPGDTVREDQPLVEVMTDKANVEIPSPRAGTIAALLVDEGMVVRVGRVVVAIAVAGAGATA
;
A
#
# COMPACT_ATOMS: atom_id res chain seq x y z
N MET A 1 -2.26 -16.29 -4.87
CA MET A 1 -2.80 -15.08 -5.52
C MET A 1 -2.03 -13.87 -5.01
N PRO A 2 -1.77 -12.84 -5.83
CA PRO A 2 -1.23 -11.58 -5.34
C PRO A 2 -2.22 -10.95 -4.35
N PHE A 3 -1.69 -10.40 -3.26
CA PHE A 3 -2.42 -9.65 -2.25
C PHE A 3 -2.56 -8.21 -2.71
N GLU A 4 -3.78 -7.81 -3.06
CA GLU A 4 -4.08 -6.45 -3.48
C GLU A 4 -4.24 -5.56 -2.24
N VAL A 5 -3.29 -4.66 -2.03
CA VAL A 5 -3.40 -3.59 -1.05
C VAL A 5 -4.25 -2.50 -1.68
N LYS A 6 -5.46 -2.38 -1.15
CA LYS A 6 -6.32 -1.22 -1.38
C LYS A 6 -6.03 -0.16 -0.34
N LEU A 7 -6.18 1.09 -0.71
CA LEU A 7 -6.13 2.20 0.25
C LEU A 7 -7.33 2.04 1.20
N PRO A 8 -7.14 1.76 2.50
CA PRO A 8 -8.24 1.79 3.46
C PRO A 8 -8.72 3.24 3.63
N ASP A 9 -9.93 3.44 4.18
CA ASP A 9 -10.40 4.77 4.59
C ASP A 9 -9.41 5.36 5.60
N ILE A 10 -8.56 6.28 5.14
CA ILE A 10 -7.48 6.92 5.91
C ILE A 10 -7.96 8.15 6.69
N GLY A 11 -9.27 8.27 6.93
CA GLY A 11 -9.85 9.32 7.77
C GLY A 11 -11.32 9.55 7.47
N GLU A 12 -12.08 9.88 8.51
CA GLU A 12 -13.51 10.23 8.43
C GLU A 12 -13.71 11.42 7.47
N GLY A 13 -14.11 11.13 6.22
CA GLY A 13 -14.36 12.13 5.18
C GLY A 13 -13.21 12.46 4.22
N VAL A 14 -12.07 11.74 4.28
CA VAL A 14 -10.97 11.91 3.31
C VAL A 14 -11.08 10.85 2.23
N ALA A 15 -11.54 11.24 1.03
CA ALA A 15 -11.78 10.31 -0.07
C ALA A 15 -10.53 10.01 -0.93
N GLU A 16 -9.44 10.75 -0.72
CA GLU A 16 -8.25 10.75 -1.59
C GLU A 16 -6.96 10.88 -0.74
N GLY A 17 -5.93 10.13 -1.08
CA GLY A 17 -4.59 10.21 -0.47
C GLY A 17 -3.54 10.27 -1.56
N GLU A 18 -2.45 11.00 -1.34
CA GLU A 18 -1.35 11.12 -2.28
C GLU A 18 -0.19 10.22 -1.87
N ILE A 19 0.32 9.42 -2.80
CA ILE A 19 1.55 8.66 -2.53
C ILE A 19 2.72 9.64 -2.52
N VAL A 20 3.37 9.79 -1.37
CA VAL A 20 4.55 10.66 -1.25
C VAL A 20 5.77 9.97 -1.83
N ARG A 21 5.99 8.72 -1.41
CA ARG A 21 7.12 7.93 -1.85
C ARG A 21 6.88 6.43 -1.71
N TRP A 22 7.52 5.66 -2.58
CA TRP A 22 7.62 4.22 -2.50
C TRP A 22 8.99 3.86 -1.91
N LEU A 23 8.98 3.11 -0.80
CA LEU A 23 10.21 2.57 -0.20
C LEU A 23 10.61 1.23 -0.84
N VAL A 24 9.78 0.73 -1.76
CA VAL A 24 9.87 -0.60 -2.37
C VAL A 24 9.56 -0.50 -3.87
N LYS A 25 10.04 -1.46 -4.66
CA LYS A 25 9.92 -1.47 -6.12
C LYS A 25 9.22 -2.74 -6.61
N PRO A 26 8.64 -2.76 -7.82
CA PRO A 26 8.04 -3.98 -8.35
C PRO A 26 9.14 -5.02 -8.61
N GLY A 27 8.95 -6.22 -8.07
CA GLY A 27 9.96 -7.27 -7.99
C GLY A 27 10.85 -7.23 -6.75
N ASP A 28 10.72 -6.20 -5.90
CA ASP A 28 11.50 -6.09 -4.66
C ASP A 28 10.87 -6.93 -3.53
N THR A 29 11.71 -7.43 -2.63
CA THR A 29 11.30 -8.33 -1.55
C THR A 29 11.22 -7.57 -0.24
N VAL A 30 10.02 -7.55 0.34
CA VAL A 30 9.66 -6.78 1.52
C VAL A 30 9.43 -7.70 2.71
N ARG A 31 9.66 -7.21 3.92
CA ARG A 31 9.53 -7.97 5.17
C ARG A 31 8.27 -7.57 5.92
N GLU A 32 7.78 -8.46 6.80
CA GLU A 32 6.73 -8.12 7.76
C GLU A 32 7.17 -6.93 8.62
N ASP A 33 6.25 -6.01 8.94
CA ASP A 33 6.52 -4.75 9.65
C ASP A 33 7.38 -3.72 8.88
N GLN A 34 7.75 -4.00 7.63
CA GLN A 34 8.53 -3.04 6.83
C GLN A 34 7.62 -2.02 6.13
N PRO A 35 7.92 -0.71 6.18
CA PRO A 35 7.14 0.31 5.48
C PRO A 35 7.29 0.15 3.97
N LEU A 36 6.17 0.00 3.27
CA LEU A 36 6.14 -0.19 1.82
C LEU A 36 5.99 1.14 1.10
N VAL A 37 5.02 1.93 1.57
CA VAL A 37 4.62 3.17 0.93
C VAL A 37 4.19 4.19 1.97
N GLU A 38 4.52 5.43 1.67
CA GLU A 38 4.17 6.59 2.49
C GLU A 38 3.08 7.37 1.75
N VAL A 39 1.90 7.48 2.36
CA VAL A 39 0.77 8.22 1.81
C VAL A 39 0.53 9.46 2.65
N MET A 40 0.42 10.63 2.01
CA MET A 40 0.06 11.87 2.68
C MET A 40 -1.36 12.25 2.33
N THR A 41 -2.09 12.66 3.35
CA THR A 41 -3.41 13.26 3.24
C THR A 41 -3.35 14.71 3.69
N ASP A 42 -4.40 15.46 3.40
CA ASP A 42 -4.59 16.85 3.83
C ASP A 42 -4.39 17.06 5.34
N LYS A 43 -4.59 16.01 6.16
CA LYS A 43 -4.49 16.08 7.63
C LYS A 43 -3.34 15.31 8.25
N ALA A 44 -2.82 14.26 7.61
CA ALA A 44 -1.81 13.39 8.21
C ALA A 44 -1.04 12.56 7.17
N ASN A 45 0.20 12.22 7.52
CA ASN A 45 1.00 11.23 6.83
C ASN A 45 0.71 9.85 7.44
N VAL A 46 0.34 8.90 6.59
CA VAL A 46 0.05 7.50 6.94
C VAL A 46 0.99 6.62 6.12
N GLU A 47 1.83 5.86 6.82
CA GLU A 47 2.63 4.81 6.21
C GLU A 47 1.83 3.50 6.19
N ILE A 48 1.90 2.79 5.06
CA ILE A 48 1.33 1.45 4.93
C ILE A 48 2.46 0.44 5.18
N PRO A 49 2.52 -0.18 6.37
CA PRO A 49 3.46 -1.26 6.62
C PRO A 49 3.06 -2.53 5.88
N SER A 50 4.03 -3.37 5.58
CA SER A 50 3.76 -4.69 5.02
C SER A 50 3.15 -5.58 6.09
N PRO A 51 1.95 -6.15 5.87
CA PRO A 51 1.33 -7.06 6.83
C PRO A 51 2.06 -8.41 6.94
N ARG A 52 3.05 -8.67 6.07
CA ARG A 52 3.76 -9.96 5.91
C ARG A 52 4.92 -9.82 4.92
N ALA A 53 5.90 -10.72 5.01
CA ALA A 53 7.01 -10.73 4.05
C ALA A 53 6.56 -11.27 2.67
N GLY A 54 6.92 -10.59 1.59
CA GLY A 54 6.54 -10.96 0.23
C GLY A 54 7.30 -10.18 -0.82
N THR A 55 6.89 -10.31 -2.08
CA THR A 55 7.50 -9.59 -3.21
C THR A 55 6.47 -8.65 -3.83
N ILE A 56 6.84 -7.42 -4.15
CA ILE A 56 5.92 -6.52 -4.87
C ILE A 56 5.66 -7.11 -6.26
N ALA A 57 4.41 -7.45 -6.55
CA ALA A 57 4.03 -8.00 -7.84
C ALA A 57 3.89 -6.90 -8.89
N ALA A 58 3.16 -5.83 -8.56
CA ALA A 58 2.95 -4.68 -9.43
C ALA A 58 2.49 -3.46 -8.63
N LEU A 59 2.99 -2.29 -9.00
CA LEU A 59 2.50 -1.00 -8.52
C LEU A 59 1.49 -0.48 -9.54
N LEU A 60 0.25 -0.25 -9.13
CA LEU A 60 -0.76 0.35 -10.01
C LEU A 60 -0.75 1.88 -9.94
N VAL A 61 0.08 2.42 -9.06
CA VAL A 61 0.14 3.83 -8.69
C VAL A 61 1.59 4.20 -8.46
N ASP A 62 2.02 5.31 -9.04
CA ASP A 62 3.38 5.83 -8.96
C ASP A 62 3.59 6.78 -7.77
N GLU A 63 4.85 7.10 -7.47
CA GLU A 63 5.19 8.14 -6.48
C GLU A 63 4.67 9.50 -6.96
N GLY A 64 4.01 10.24 -6.08
CA GLY A 64 3.39 11.53 -6.39
C GLY A 64 2.01 11.45 -7.05
N MET A 65 1.40 10.25 -7.13
CA MET A 65 0.03 10.12 -7.64
C MET A 65 -1.02 10.11 -6.52
N VAL A 66 -2.12 10.80 -6.80
CA VAL A 66 -3.32 10.82 -5.95
C VAL A 66 -4.18 9.58 -6.22
N VAL A 67 -4.51 8.87 -5.16
CA VAL A 67 -5.35 7.67 -5.17
C VAL A 67 -6.59 7.87 -4.32
N ARG A 68 -7.70 7.32 -4.79
CA ARG A 68 -8.95 7.33 -4.02
C ARG A 68 -9.04 6.15 -3.07
N VAL A 69 -9.71 6.35 -1.96
CA VAL A 69 -10.06 5.29 -1.02
C VAL A 69 -10.80 4.16 -1.74
N GLY A 70 -10.46 2.91 -1.38
CA GLY A 70 -11.02 1.72 -2.01
C GLY A 70 -10.42 1.35 -3.37
N ARG A 71 -9.50 2.17 -3.92
CA ARG A 71 -8.74 1.81 -5.12
C ARG A 71 -7.56 0.91 -4.74
N VAL A 72 -7.26 -0.07 -5.60
CA VAL A 72 -6.06 -0.89 -5.47
C VAL A 72 -4.84 -0.02 -5.79
N VAL A 73 -3.90 0.04 -4.87
CA VAL A 73 -2.68 0.85 -5.00
C VAL A 73 -1.46 -0.01 -5.36
N VAL A 74 -1.35 -1.20 -4.76
CA VAL A 74 -0.25 -2.14 -5.04
C VAL A 74 -0.71 -3.59 -4.88
N ALA A 75 -0.14 -4.46 -5.69
CA ALA A 75 -0.27 -5.90 -5.58
C ALA A 75 1.03 -6.49 -5.01
N ILE A 76 0.94 -7.25 -3.93
CA ILE A 76 2.07 -7.90 -3.25
C ILE A 76 1.92 -9.42 -3.38
N ALA A 77 2.86 -10.10 -4.03
CA ALA A 77 2.94 -11.55 -4.05
C ALA A 77 3.51 -12.07 -2.72
N VAL A 78 2.64 -12.56 -1.84
CA VAL A 78 3.05 -13.17 -0.56
C VAL A 78 2.81 -14.69 -0.62
N ALA A 79 3.82 -15.48 -0.27
CA ALA A 79 3.75 -16.95 -0.30
C ALA A 79 2.96 -17.58 0.86
N GLY A 80 2.40 -16.80 1.78
CA GLY A 80 1.64 -17.35 2.90
C GLY A 80 0.85 -16.29 3.66
N ALA A 81 -0.45 -16.54 3.76
CA ALA A 81 -1.51 -15.89 4.53
C ALA A 81 -2.03 -14.51 4.03
N GLY A 82 -3.28 -14.09 4.24
CA GLY A 82 -4.39 -14.68 5.01
C GLY A 82 -4.69 -13.86 6.27
N ALA A 83 -5.83 -13.17 6.31
CA ALA A 83 -6.62 -12.87 7.51
C ALA A 83 -8.00 -12.33 7.07
N THR A 84 -8.97 -13.22 6.80
CA THR A 84 -10.06 -13.60 7.72
C THR A 84 -10.92 -12.43 8.19
N ALA A 85 -12.07 -12.27 7.55
CA ALA A 85 -13.37 -12.22 8.20
C ALA A 85 -14.34 -13.08 7.38
#